data_AF-A0A960W3G8-F1
#
_entry.id   AF-A0A960W3G8-F1
#
_cell.length_a   1.000
_cell.length_b   1.000
_cell.length_c   1.000
_cell.angle_alpha   90.00
_cell.angle_beta   90.00
_cell.angle_gamma   90.00
#
_symmetry.space_group_name_H-M   'P 1'
#
loop_
_entity.id
_entity.type
_entity.pdbx_description
1 polymer ?
#
loop_
_entity_poly.entity_id
_entity_poly.type
_entity_poly.pdbx_seq_one_letter_code
_entity_poly.pdbx_strand_id
1 'polypeptide(L)'
;MAEHIQILVSPLEQRAQELEQLNQSLEHKVVERTSELEDRTNQLAQTNYQLQVEIKEREQAKKALTIANQTLQRLATVDGLTQIFNRRYFDERIQHEWNRFTREREPLDILRKRAIPHENSGVDKNITISLGIACMVPSLDKSPDELIALADQALYMAKQQGRNRYRCL
;
A
#
# COMPACT_ATOMS: atom_id res chain seq x y z
N MET A 1 -78.73 -46.24 14.05
CA MET A 1 -78.47 -44.78 13.96
C MET A 1 -77.23 -44.36 14.76
N ALA A 2 -77.00 -44.86 15.98
CA ALA A 2 -75.82 -44.51 16.79
C ALA A 2 -74.47 -44.89 16.13
N GLU A 3 -74.34 -46.08 15.52
CA GLU A 3 -73.08 -46.50 14.85
C GLU A 3 -72.68 -45.62 13.65
N HIS A 4 -73.64 -45.17 12.85
CA HIS A 4 -73.36 -44.31 11.69
C HIS A 4 -72.85 -42.91 12.10
N ILE A 5 -73.32 -42.40 13.25
CA ILE A 5 -72.83 -41.15 13.81
C ILE A 5 -71.41 -41.33 14.36
N GLN A 6 -71.12 -42.45 15.04
CA GLN A 6 -69.78 -42.76 15.56
C GLN A 6 -68.72 -42.85 14.44
N ILE A 7 -69.08 -43.43 13.29
CA ILE A 7 -68.20 -43.53 12.11
C ILE A 7 -67.85 -42.16 11.52
N LEU A 8 -68.77 -41.18 11.58
CA LEU A 8 -68.55 -39.82 11.07
C LEU A 8 -67.80 -38.92 12.07
N VAL A 9 -67.94 -39.17 13.37
CA VAL A 9 -67.33 -38.36 14.45
C VAL A 9 -65.87 -38.76 14.72
N SER A 10 -65.54 -40.06 14.65
CA SER A 10 -64.16 -40.56 14.86
C SER A 10 -63.08 -39.87 14.02
N PRO A 11 -63.27 -39.64 12.70
CA PRO A 11 -62.27 -38.97 11.87
C PRO A 11 -62.08 -37.48 12.24
N LEU A 12 -63.13 -36.84 12.73
CA LEU A 12 -63.09 -35.45 13.21
C LEU A 12 -62.33 -35.36 14.53
N GLU A 13 -62.55 -36.30 15.46
CA GLU A 13 -61.80 -36.39 16.72
C GLU A 13 -60.30 -36.67 16.47
N GLN A 14 -59.97 -37.58 15.56
CA GLN A 14 -58.58 -37.82 15.16
C GLN A 14 -57.91 -36.57 14.57
N ARG A 15 -58.58 -35.86 13.65
CA ARG A 15 -58.05 -34.60 13.08
C ARG A 15 -57.89 -33.51 14.13
N ALA A 16 -58.82 -33.41 15.09
CA ALA A 16 -58.70 -32.45 16.18
C ALA A 16 -57.46 -32.76 17.04
N GLN A 17 -57.22 -34.04 17.34
CA GLN A 17 -56.04 -34.49 18.08
C GLN A 17 -54.72 -34.26 17.31
N GLU A 18 -54.70 -34.53 16.00
CA GLU A 18 -53.54 -34.24 15.15
C GLU A 18 -53.23 -32.74 15.09
N LEU A 19 -54.26 -31.89 14.97
CA LEU A 19 -54.10 -30.43 14.97
C LEU A 19 -53.56 -29.93 16.32
N GLU A 20 -54.06 -30.47 17.42
CA GLU A 20 -53.59 -30.15 18.78
C GLU A 20 -52.09 -30.50 18.93
N GLN A 21 -51.69 -31.70 18.50
CA GLN A 21 -50.29 -32.13 18.54
C GLN A 21 -49.38 -31.28 17.65
N LEU A 22 -49.85 -30.94 16.44
CA LEU A 22 -49.10 -30.10 15.52
C LEU A 22 -48.93 -28.69 16.08
N ASN A 23 -49.98 -28.12 16.69
CA ASN A 23 -49.95 -26.79 17.28
C ASN A 23 -48.95 -26.73 18.45
N GLN A 24 -48.97 -27.72 19.35
CA GLN A 24 -48.00 -27.82 20.45
C GLN A 24 -46.55 -27.94 19.94
N SER A 25 -46.33 -28.73 18.88
CA SER A 25 -44.99 -28.83 18.26
C SER A 25 -44.53 -27.52 17.63
N LEU A 26 -45.45 -26.78 16.99
CA LEU A 26 -45.19 -25.47 16.42
C LEU A 26 -44.85 -24.45 17.50
N GLU A 27 -45.61 -24.41 18.59
CA GLU A 27 -45.35 -23.52 19.73
C GLU A 27 -43.95 -23.76 20.30
N HIS A 28 -43.57 -25.03 20.52
CA HIS A 28 -42.22 -25.36 20.97
C HIS A 28 -41.14 -24.86 19.99
N LYS A 29 -41.32 -25.11 18.69
CA LYS A 29 -40.37 -24.64 17.67
C LYS A 29 -40.27 -23.12 17.61
N VAL A 30 -41.39 -22.41 17.78
CA VAL A 30 -41.40 -20.94 17.81
C VAL A 30 -40.57 -20.45 18.99
N VAL A 31 -40.79 -20.99 20.19
CA VAL A 31 -40.04 -20.60 21.40
C VAL A 31 -38.54 -20.86 21.24
N GLU A 32 -38.17 -22.03 20.75
CA GLU A 32 -36.77 -22.39 20.49
C GLU A 32 -36.13 -21.43 19.48
N ARG A 33 -36.80 -21.17 18.36
CA ARG A 33 -36.31 -20.26 17.32
C ARG A 33 -36.18 -18.83 17.82
N THR A 34 -37.11 -18.38 18.66
CA THR A 34 -37.05 -17.03 19.24
C THR A 34 -35.85 -16.87 20.16
N SER A 35 -35.55 -17.89 20.99
CA SER A 35 -34.36 -17.90 21.83
C SER A 35 -33.07 -17.91 20.99
N GLU A 36 -32.99 -18.75 19.95
CA GLU A 36 -31.83 -18.78 19.04
C GLU A 36 -31.60 -17.43 18.35
N LEU A 37 -32.68 -16.76 17.95
CA LEU A 37 -32.61 -15.45 17.31
C LEU A 37 -32.12 -14.39 18.28
N GLU A 38 -32.62 -14.39 19.52
CA GLU A 38 -32.13 -13.49 20.57
C GLU A 38 -30.63 -13.67 20.81
N ASP A 39 -30.16 -14.91 20.97
CA ASP A 39 -28.75 -15.22 21.16
C ASP A 39 -27.89 -14.73 19.98
N ARG A 40 -28.33 -14.98 18.74
CA ARG A 40 -27.65 -14.49 17.55
C ARG A 40 -27.62 -12.96 17.48
N THR A 41 -28.72 -12.29 17.84
CA THR A 41 -28.76 -10.82 17.85
C THR A 41 -27.79 -10.23 18.86
N ASN A 42 -27.69 -10.84 20.06
CA ASN A 42 -26.73 -10.44 21.07
C ASN A 42 -25.28 -10.66 20.62
N GLN A 43 -24.99 -11.81 20.01
CA GLN A 43 -23.68 -12.11 19.46
C GLN A 43 -23.29 -11.16 18.32
N LEU A 44 -24.23 -10.83 17.43
CA LEU A 44 -24.01 -9.85 16.37
C LEU A 44 -23.75 -8.45 16.92
N ALA A 45 -24.51 -8.02 17.94
CA ALA A 45 -24.29 -6.74 18.59
C ALA A 45 -22.89 -6.65 19.21
N GLN A 46 -22.46 -7.71 19.90
CA GLN A 46 -21.12 -7.78 20.50
C GLN A 46 -20.02 -7.77 19.44
N THR A 47 -20.15 -8.56 18.38
CA THR A 47 -19.17 -8.63 17.29
C THR A 47 -19.07 -7.31 16.54
N ASN A 48 -20.21 -6.66 16.26
CA ASN A 48 -20.24 -5.34 15.62
C ASN A 48 -19.53 -4.29 16.47
N TYR A 49 -19.73 -4.31 17.79
CA TYR A 49 -19.02 -3.40 18.69
C TYR A 49 -17.51 -3.63 18.64
N GLN A 50 -17.05 -4.88 18.69
CA GLN A 50 -15.62 -5.21 18.57
C GLN A 50 -15.03 -4.75 17.24
N LEU A 51 -15.72 -5.00 16.12
CA LEU A 51 -15.27 -4.56 14.79
C LEU A 51 -15.18 -3.03 14.68
N GLN A 52 -16.11 -2.30 15.28
CA GLN A 52 -16.04 -0.83 15.30
C GLN A 52 -14.81 -0.31 16.04
N VAL A 53 -14.41 -0.97 17.14
CA VAL A 53 -13.19 -0.62 17.87
C VAL A 53 -11.96 -0.90 17.00
N GLU A 54 -11.84 -2.09 16.41
CA GLU A 54 -10.70 -2.44 15.56
C GLU A 54 -10.56 -1.53 14.33
N ILE A 55 -11.69 -1.17 13.69
CA ILE A 55 -11.69 -0.23 12.56
C ILE A 55 -11.11 1.11 12.98
N LYS A 56 -11.51 1.63 14.15
CA LYS A 56 -11.02 2.90 14.67
C LYS A 56 -9.53 2.86 14.96
N GLU A 57 -9.03 1.77 15.54
CA GLU A 57 -7.59 1.59 15.79
C GLU A 57 -6.79 1.50 14.49
N ARG A 58 -7.29 0.74 13.51
CA ARG A 58 -6.65 0.63 12.18
C ARG A 58 -6.60 1.97 11.45
N GLU A 59 -7.66 2.78 11.55
CA GLU A 59 -7.67 4.13 10.96
C GLU A 59 -6.62 5.05 11.60
N GLN A 60 -6.47 5.00 12.94
CA GLN A 60 -5.45 5.76 13.65
C GLN A 60 -4.04 5.32 13.25
N ALA A 61 -3.80 4.00 13.22
CA ALA A 61 -2.53 3.43 12.78
C ALA A 61 -2.20 3.82 11.33
N LYS A 62 -3.19 3.80 10.42
CA LYS A 62 -3.01 4.22 9.03
C LYS A 62 -2.68 5.70 8.91
N LYS A 63 -3.33 6.57 9.70
CA LYS A 63 -3.00 8.01 9.76
C LYS A 63 -1.59 8.23 10.27
N ALA A 64 -1.22 7.60 11.38
CA ALA A 64 0.13 7.68 11.95
C ALA A 64 1.20 7.18 10.96
N LEU A 65 0.94 6.06 10.28
CA LEU A 65 1.82 5.53 9.23
C LEU A 65 1.95 6.49 8.06
N THR A 66 0.85 7.13 7.63
CA THR A 66 0.88 8.12 6.54
C THR A 66 1.73 9.32 6.93
N ILE A 67 1.57 9.82 8.16
CA ILE A 67 2.37 10.94 8.68
C ILE A 67 3.84 10.53 8.82
N ALA A 68 4.13 9.34 9.33
CA ALA A 68 5.48 8.81 9.43
C ALA A 68 6.12 8.68 8.04
N ASN A 69 5.40 8.12 7.06
CA ASN A 69 5.87 8.02 5.67
C ASN A 69 6.07 9.39 5.02
N GLN A 70 5.18 10.36 5.23
CA GLN A 70 5.36 11.74 4.73
C GLN A 70 6.56 12.43 5.39
N THR A 71 6.77 12.19 6.68
CA THR A 71 7.90 12.73 7.43
C THR A 71 9.20 12.07 6.97
N LEU A 72 9.19 10.76 6.77
CA LEU A 72 10.30 10.03 6.15
C LEU A 72 10.56 10.49 4.73
N GLN A 73 9.54 10.75 3.90
CA GLN A 73 9.71 11.32 2.56
C GLN A 73 10.30 12.74 2.60
N ARG A 74 9.97 13.53 3.62
CA ARG A 74 10.50 14.89 3.82
C ARG A 74 11.94 14.86 4.36
N LEU A 75 12.25 13.93 5.27
CA LEU A 75 13.58 13.73 5.87
C LEU A 75 14.53 12.98 4.92
N ALA A 76 14.01 12.04 4.13
CA ALA A 76 14.70 11.36 3.04
C ALA A 76 14.76 12.29 1.83
N THR A 77 15.65 13.26 1.94
CA THR A 77 16.02 14.21 0.89
C THR A 77 16.82 13.56 -0.26
N VAL A 78 16.84 12.23 -0.41
CA VAL A 78 17.60 11.43 -1.42
C VAL A 78 17.03 9.99 -1.39
N ASP A 79 16.83 9.18 -2.44
CA ASP A 79 16.83 9.22 -3.90
C ASP A 79 16.44 7.79 -4.37
N GLY A 80 15.85 7.62 -5.55
CA GLY A 80 15.70 6.29 -6.15
C GLY A 80 14.77 6.19 -7.36
N LEU A 81 13.64 6.91 -7.38
CA LEU A 81 12.62 6.71 -8.44
C LEU A 81 11.80 7.95 -8.85
N THR A 82 11.87 9.10 -8.16
CA THR A 82 10.86 10.16 -8.35
C THR A 82 11.30 11.43 -9.07
N GLN A 83 12.56 11.57 -9.50
CA GLN A 83 13.00 12.60 -10.45
C GLN A 83 12.57 14.08 -10.22
N ILE A 84 12.10 14.51 -9.04
CA ILE A 84 11.51 15.86 -8.89
C ILE A 84 12.21 16.75 -7.85
N PHE A 85 12.94 16.21 -6.85
CA PHE A 85 13.64 17.05 -5.85
C PHE A 85 15.14 17.21 -6.10
N ASN A 86 15.90 16.11 -6.18
CA ASN A 86 17.34 16.17 -6.49
C ASN A 86 17.63 16.69 -7.89
N ARG A 87 16.78 16.33 -8.87
CA ARG A 87 16.90 16.81 -10.24
C ARG A 87 16.63 18.31 -10.34
N ARG A 88 15.60 18.85 -9.68
CA ARG A 88 15.24 20.27 -9.80
C ARG A 88 16.28 21.21 -9.19
N TYR A 89 16.76 20.92 -7.97
CA TYR A 89 17.81 21.74 -7.35
C TYR A 89 19.14 21.62 -8.11
N PHE A 90 19.47 20.41 -8.60
CA PHE A 90 20.61 20.20 -9.47
C PHE A 90 20.46 20.98 -10.78
N ASP A 91 19.32 20.88 -11.47
CA ASP A 91 19.04 21.56 -12.74
C ASP A 91 19.12 23.09 -12.56
N GLU A 92 18.54 23.63 -11.49
CA GLU A 92 18.64 25.07 -11.18
C GLU A 92 20.09 25.50 -10.89
N ARG A 93 20.84 24.73 -10.09
CA ARG A 93 22.21 25.11 -9.73
C ARG A 93 23.20 24.89 -10.87
N ILE A 94 23.06 23.81 -11.64
CA ILE A 94 23.89 23.51 -12.79
C ILE A 94 23.63 24.51 -13.91
N GLN A 95 22.41 25.00 -14.10
CA GLN A 95 22.11 26.05 -15.08
C GLN A 95 22.81 27.36 -14.71
N HIS A 96 22.82 27.73 -13.42
CA HIS A 96 23.57 28.88 -12.94
C HIS A 96 25.07 28.73 -13.17
N GLU A 97 25.63 27.55 -12.87
CA GLU A 97 27.06 27.29 -13.10
C GLU A 97 27.39 27.16 -14.60
N TRP A 98 26.50 26.65 -15.44
CA TRP A 98 26.66 26.56 -16.90
C TRP A 98 26.81 27.95 -17.53
N ASN A 99 25.95 28.89 -17.14
CA ASN A 99 26.02 30.29 -17.56
C ASN A 99 27.34 30.95 -17.13
N ARG A 100 27.92 30.51 -16.00
CA ARG A 100 29.21 30.97 -15.50
C ARG A 100 30.39 30.33 -16.25
N PHE A 101 30.38 29.01 -16.48
CA PHE A 101 31.40 28.29 -17.26
C PHE A 101 31.49 28.76 -18.71
N THR A 102 30.35 29.10 -19.33
CA THR A 102 30.28 29.64 -20.69
C THR A 102 31.06 30.96 -20.81
N ARG A 103 31.15 31.74 -19.72
CA ARG A 103 31.92 32.99 -19.66
C ARG A 103 33.40 32.75 -19.36
N GLU A 104 33.72 31.74 -18.55
CA GLU A 104 35.09 31.43 -18.10
C GLU A 104 35.87 30.51 -19.09
N ARG A 105 35.21 29.90 -20.09
CA ARG A 105 35.81 28.97 -21.09
C ARG A 105 36.57 27.79 -20.48
N GLU A 106 36.15 27.32 -19.31
CA GLU A 106 36.76 26.16 -18.66
C GLU A 106 35.95 24.87 -18.92
N PRO A 107 36.61 23.71 -19.11
CA PRO A 107 35.93 22.43 -19.35
C PRO A 107 35.19 21.92 -18.10
N LEU A 108 34.06 21.24 -18.29
CA LEU A 108 33.11 20.77 -17.25
C LEU A 108 33.67 19.75 -16.23
N ASP A 109 34.93 19.31 -16.36
CA ASP A 109 35.62 18.40 -15.42
C ASP A 109 35.84 19.02 -14.01
N ILE A 110 35.32 20.23 -13.80
CA ILE A 110 35.59 21.08 -12.64
C ILE A 110 34.51 20.95 -11.55
N LEU A 111 33.38 20.27 -11.80
CA LEU A 111 32.34 20.07 -10.77
C LEU A 111 32.89 19.43 -9.49
N ARG A 112 33.84 18.48 -9.62
CA ARG A 112 34.53 17.88 -8.47
C ARG A 112 35.48 18.85 -7.78
N LYS A 113 36.16 19.71 -8.53
CA LYS A 113 37.20 20.63 -8.03
C LYS A 113 36.62 21.86 -7.34
N ARG A 114 35.42 22.32 -7.72
CA ARG A 114 34.81 23.53 -7.16
C ARG A 114 33.86 23.33 -5.98
N ALA A 115 33.60 22.08 -5.55
CA ALA A 115 32.91 21.78 -4.29
C ALA A 115 31.64 22.64 -4.09
N ILE A 116 30.68 22.51 -5.02
CA ILE A 116 29.47 23.34 -5.00
C ILE A 116 28.76 23.14 -3.67
N PRO A 117 28.55 24.19 -2.85
CA PRO A 117 27.99 24.03 -1.52
C PRO A 117 26.53 23.58 -1.59
N HIS A 118 26.18 22.62 -0.75
CA HIS A 118 24.81 22.14 -0.53
C HIS A 118 24.33 22.62 0.84
N GLU A 119 24.08 23.92 0.96
CA GLU A 119 23.85 24.65 2.22
C GLU A 119 22.73 24.05 3.11
N ASN A 120 21.78 23.32 2.51
CA ASN A 120 20.64 22.71 3.20
C ASN A 120 20.69 21.16 3.32
N SER A 121 21.85 20.50 3.12
CA SER A 121 21.96 19.03 3.27
C SER A 121 22.49 18.64 4.64
N GLY A 122 21.82 17.67 5.29
CA GLY A 122 22.31 17.02 6.51
C GLY A 122 23.30 15.87 6.26
N VAL A 123 23.66 15.59 4.99
CA VAL A 123 24.42 14.39 4.59
C VAL A 123 25.83 14.75 4.09
N ASP A 124 25.98 15.80 3.29
CA ASP A 124 27.28 16.28 2.78
C ASP A 124 27.20 17.79 2.49
N LYS A 125 28.31 18.50 2.73
CA LYS A 125 28.41 19.96 2.55
C LYS A 125 28.48 20.36 1.08
N ASN A 126 28.78 19.41 0.18
CA ASN A 126 28.92 19.68 -1.24
C ASN A 126 27.97 18.82 -2.09
N ILE A 127 27.49 19.38 -3.20
CA ILE A 127 26.78 18.64 -4.24
C ILE A 127 27.77 17.72 -4.93
N THR A 128 27.44 16.43 -5.00
CA THR A 128 28.20 15.43 -5.73
C THR A 128 27.29 14.65 -6.67
N ILE A 129 27.85 14.08 -7.73
CA ILE A 129 27.11 13.28 -8.71
C ILE A 129 27.74 11.89 -8.76
N SER A 130 26.90 10.86 -8.78
CA SER A 130 27.32 9.52 -9.19
C SER A 130 26.70 9.20 -10.53
N LEU A 131 27.45 8.59 -11.44
CA LEU A 131 27.04 8.33 -12.82
C LEU A 131 27.20 6.85 -13.14
N GLY A 132 26.20 6.26 -13.78
CA GLY A 132 26.27 4.95 -14.40
C GLY A 132 26.32 5.11 -15.91
N ILE A 133 27.32 4.51 -16.54
CA ILE A 133 27.50 4.53 -17.98
C ILE A 133 27.46 3.06 -18.43
N ALA A 134 26.72 2.78 -19.50
CA ALA A 134 26.75 1.47 -20.13
C ALA A 134 26.93 1.61 -21.64
N CYS A 135 27.66 0.68 -22.23
CA CYS A 135 27.80 0.59 -23.68
C CYS A 135 27.42 -0.80 -24.17
N MET A 136 26.55 -0.88 -25.17
CA MET A 136 26.30 -2.12 -25.88
C MET A 136 26.27 -1.90 -27.39
N VAL A 137 26.78 -2.88 -28.14
CA VAL A 137 26.56 -2.97 -29.58
C VAL A 137 25.16 -3.55 -29.79
N PRO A 138 24.24 -2.85 -30.49
CA PRO A 138 22.89 -3.34 -30.73
C PRO A 138 22.89 -4.64 -31.54
N SER A 139 22.09 -5.61 -31.13
CA SER A 139 21.91 -6.89 -31.82
C SER A 139 20.47 -7.39 -31.67
N LEU A 140 20.03 -8.29 -32.56
CA LEU A 140 18.63 -8.75 -32.63
C LEU A 140 18.15 -9.48 -31.35
N ASP A 141 19.08 -9.96 -30.54
CA ASP A 141 18.89 -10.64 -29.27
C ASP A 141 18.89 -9.70 -28.05
N LYS A 142 19.15 -8.40 -28.23
CA LYS A 142 19.26 -7.43 -27.15
C LYS A 142 18.22 -6.34 -27.23
N SER A 143 17.60 -6.07 -26.09
CA SER A 143 16.64 -4.98 -25.94
C SER A 143 17.32 -3.68 -25.48
N PRO A 144 16.78 -2.50 -25.84
CA PRO A 144 17.20 -1.23 -25.24
C PRO A 144 17.06 -1.19 -23.71
N ASP A 145 16.10 -1.93 -23.15
CA ASP A 145 15.89 -2.03 -21.70
C ASP A 145 17.08 -2.67 -20.99
N GLU A 146 17.79 -3.61 -21.63
CA GLU A 146 19.02 -4.18 -21.08
C GLU A 146 20.16 -3.15 -21.00
N LEU A 147 20.28 -2.24 -21.97
CA LEU A 147 21.27 -1.16 -21.91
C LEU A 147 20.98 -0.21 -20.74
N ILE A 148 19.71 0.11 -20.54
CA ILE A 148 19.26 0.95 -19.42
C ILE A 148 19.54 0.23 -18.09
N ALA A 149 19.21 -1.06 -17.99
CA ALA A 149 19.47 -1.86 -16.81
C ALA A 149 20.97 -1.92 -16.46
N LEU A 150 21.85 -2.03 -17.47
CA LEU A 150 23.30 -1.97 -17.28
C LEU A 150 23.77 -0.59 -16.81
N ALA A 151 23.21 0.49 -17.34
CA ALA A 151 23.54 1.85 -16.90
C ALA A 151 23.10 2.08 -15.44
N ASP A 152 21.92 1.61 -15.06
CA ASP A 152 21.41 1.68 -13.69
C ASP A 152 22.24 0.82 -12.74
N GLN A 153 22.67 -0.37 -13.18
CA GLN A 153 23.57 -1.23 -12.42
C GLN A 153 24.92 -0.55 -12.19
N ALA A 154 25.49 0.10 -13.20
CA ALA A 154 26.72 0.86 -13.09
C ALA A 154 26.56 2.03 -12.10
N LEU A 155 25.43 2.73 -12.15
CA LEU A 155 25.10 3.81 -11.22
C LEU A 155 24.98 3.31 -9.78
N TYR A 156 24.32 2.16 -9.59
CA TYR A 156 24.16 1.53 -8.29
C TYR A 156 25.52 1.16 -7.69
N MET A 157 26.41 0.56 -8.49
CA MET A 157 27.78 0.26 -8.08
C MET A 157 28.57 1.53 -7.72
N ALA A 158 28.44 2.60 -8.51
CA ALA A 158 29.06 3.89 -8.20
C ALA A 158 28.59 4.43 -6.84
N LYS A 159 27.30 4.29 -6.52
CA LYS A 159 26.73 4.70 -5.23
C LYS A 159 27.24 3.85 -4.07
N GLN A 160 27.31 2.52 -4.22
CA GLN A 160 27.82 1.62 -3.17
C GLN A 160 29.31 1.82 -2.89
N GLN A 161 30.10 2.17 -3.90
CA GLN A 161 31.55 2.32 -3.76
C GLN A 161 32.00 3.67 -3.18
N GLY A 162 31.09 4.40 -2.52
CA GLY A 162 31.41 5.67 -1.88
C GLY A 162 31.01 6.91 -2.68
N ARG A 163 30.09 6.78 -3.65
CA ARG A 163 29.46 7.88 -4.41
C ARG A 163 30.51 8.79 -5.11
N ASN A 164 30.07 9.96 -5.57
CA ASN A 164 30.89 11.00 -6.22
C ASN A 164 31.86 10.46 -7.30
N ARG A 165 31.36 9.56 -8.15
CA ARG A 165 32.14 8.87 -9.18
C ARG A 165 31.26 8.39 -10.31
N TYR A 166 31.87 8.14 -11.46
CA TYR A 166 31.22 7.38 -12.51
C TYR A 166 31.67 5.92 -12.47
N ARG A 167 30.84 5.02 -12.99
CA ARG A 167 31.23 3.65 -13.33
C ARG A 167 30.69 3.31 -14.71
N CYS A 168 31.51 2.60 -15.48
CA CYS A 168 31.18 2.14 -16.82
C CYS A 168 31.06 0.61 -16.80
N LEU A 169 30.06 0.08 -17.51
CA LEU A 169 29.85 -1.34 -17.77
C LEU A 169 29.71 -1.61 -19.27
#